data_AF-A0A8H5FA05-F1
#
_entry.id   AF-A0A8H5FA05-F1
#
_cell.length_a   1.000
_cell.length_b   1.000
_cell.length_c   1.000
_cell.angle_alpha   90.00
_cell.angle_beta   90.00
_cell.angle_gamma   90.00
#
_symmetry.space_group_name_H-M   'P 1'
#
loop_
_entity.id
_entity.type
_entity.pdbx_description
1 polymer ?
#
loop_
_entity_poly.entity_id
_entity_poly.type
_entity_poly.pdbx_seq_one_letter_code
_entity_poly.pdbx_strand_id
1 'polypeptide(L)'
;MARHVLRISQLIHGLSPLRLARCELPGLSLERNGASVKHSMLSSGRTSLIHGRIAQRFYSSSDGTAAKQYFHEVRTLKYERMRSTCQPILNLSGEVAPDIRFKHLSVNDIVAIRYTTGQVPFPSDTEGVLYYDQAKAQIRFRLCKTWDNFQQGKDLVTPRGTAWRMRMGTITRNLRLYASNLALLKDESQTAPQDVDPYLDNHRMVVTSSPERLMSKNQHIFNISGLQNAVIEIQPGGSRADPAELKYMQSASIGSDFHINFPFRPETSGVFYYCQSQVAPTRVGELRFRICSDIQAFDHGSDLPLPSGEIWFLSSRALHLGRYYQPIREHLVKEGLLERDLYPGVPDSMVPSKSSHVTRLGEPFVVDLFGDAFALTFITLRPEISTSKILLRLRTKSKPVSRRAVVHLEEYPSAYLPKRSDKRRPSWHCAF
;
A
#
# COMPACT_ATOMS: atom_id res chain seq x y z
N MET A 1 -11.28 -30.27 -18.04
CA MET A 1 -11.16 -28.83 -18.33
C MET A 1 -12.16 -28.06 -17.49
N ALA A 2 -11.70 -27.14 -16.64
CA ALA A 2 -12.58 -26.28 -15.86
C ALA A 2 -13.18 -25.21 -16.79
N ARG A 3 -14.52 -25.08 -16.81
CA ARG A 3 -15.20 -24.00 -17.54
C ARG A 3 -15.29 -22.77 -16.66
N HIS A 4 -14.75 -21.65 -17.10
CA HIS A 4 -14.87 -20.37 -16.40
C HIS A 4 -15.93 -19.50 -17.08
N VAL A 5 -16.85 -18.91 -16.30
CA VAL A 5 -17.92 -18.06 -16.84
C VAL A 5 -17.83 -16.66 -16.25
N LEU A 6 -17.51 -15.66 -17.07
CA LEU A 6 -17.64 -14.25 -16.67
C LEU A 6 -19.07 -13.79 -16.94
N ARG A 7 -19.73 -13.22 -15.92
CA ARG A 7 -21.06 -12.62 -16.07
C ARG A 7 -20.95 -11.10 -15.92
N ILE A 8 -21.26 -10.39 -17.00
CA ILE A 8 -21.38 -8.94 -16.99
C ILE A 8 -22.78 -8.59 -16.48
N SER A 9 -22.85 -7.87 -15.36
CA SER A 9 -24.10 -7.29 -14.85
C SER A 9 -24.00 -5.77 -14.98
N GLN A 10 -24.63 -5.21 -16.01
CA GLN A 10 -24.66 -3.77 -16.23
C GLN A 10 -25.78 -3.15 -15.37
N LEU A 11 -25.47 -2.06 -14.66
CA LEU A 11 -26.36 -1.45 -13.67
C LEU A 11 -26.84 -0.04 -14.07
N ILE A 12 -26.58 0.40 -15.30
CA ILE A 12 -26.76 1.82 -15.71
C ILE A 12 -27.51 1.92 -17.03
N HIS A 13 -28.46 2.86 -17.10
CA HIS A 13 -29.16 3.30 -18.29
C HIS A 13 -28.30 4.30 -19.09
N GLY A 14 -28.13 4.11 -20.40
CA GLY A 14 -27.54 5.12 -21.30
C GLY A 14 -26.22 4.77 -21.99
N LEU A 15 -25.57 3.65 -21.64
CA LEU A 15 -24.42 3.13 -22.40
C LEU A 15 -24.88 2.11 -23.44
N SER A 16 -24.21 2.08 -24.59
CA SER A 16 -24.28 0.97 -25.54
C SER A 16 -23.96 -0.36 -24.82
N PRO A 17 -24.53 -1.49 -25.27
CA PRO A 17 -24.18 -2.78 -24.69
C PRO A 17 -22.69 -3.00 -24.85
N LEU A 18 -22.03 -3.43 -23.78
CA LEU A 18 -20.61 -3.77 -23.81
C LEU A 18 -20.47 -5.29 -23.85
N ARG A 19 -19.48 -5.78 -24.60
CA ARG A 19 -19.09 -7.19 -24.57
C ARG A 19 -17.65 -7.35 -24.11
N LEU A 20 -17.41 -8.48 -23.45
CA LEU A 20 -16.06 -8.98 -23.23
C LEU A 20 -15.50 -9.45 -24.56
N ALA A 21 -14.50 -8.74 -25.08
CA ALA A 21 -13.89 -9.07 -26.35
C ALA A 21 -12.86 -10.19 -26.20
N ARG A 22 -12.01 -10.07 -25.16
CA ARG A 22 -10.92 -11.00 -24.88
C ARG A 22 -10.56 -10.96 -23.40
N CYS A 23 -10.17 -12.10 -22.85
CA CYS A 23 -9.60 -12.22 -21.51
C CYS A 23 -8.37 -13.11 -21.62
N GLU A 24 -7.20 -12.59 -21.26
CA GLU A 24 -5.94 -13.32 -21.32
C GLU A 24 -5.47 -13.66 -19.91
N LEU A 25 -5.20 -14.95 -19.67
CA LEU A 25 -4.59 -15.43 -18.44
C LEU A 25 -3.10 -15.69 -18.71
N PRO A 26 -2.18 -15.06 -17.97
CA PRO A 26 -0.74 -15.32 -18.11
C PRO A 26 -0.46 -16.82 -17.93
N GLY A 27 0.25 -17.42 -18.89
CA GLY A 27 0.66 -18.83 -18.86
C GLY A 27 -0.34 -19.84 -19.43
N LEU A 28 -1.46 -19.40 -20.02
CA LEU A 28 -2.41 -20.26 -20.74
C LEU A 28 -2.56 -19.77 -22.19
N SER A 29 -1.89 -20.46 -23.12
CA SER A 29 -2.15 -20.33 -24.55
C SER A 29 -3.41 -21.11 -24.90
N LEU A 30 -4.43 -20.45 -25.45
CA LEU A 30 -5.66 -21.07 -25.93
C LEU A 30 -5.75 -20.88 -27.45
N GLU A 31 -5.58 -21.97 -28.20
CA GLU A 31 -5.88 -21.99 -29.63
C GLU A 31 -7.39 -21.85 -29.86
N ARG A 32 -7.74 -20.96 -30.80
CA ARG A 32 -9.10 -20.48 -31.04
C ARG A 32 -9.89 -21.51 -31.88
N ASN A 33 -10.44 -22.54 -31.24
CA ASN A 33 -11.43 -23.40 -31.91
C ASN A 33 -12.82 -22.76 -31.81
N GLY A 34 -13.36 -22.31 -32.96
CA GLY A 34 -14.66 -21.68 -33.06
C GLY A 34 -15.77 -22.58 -32.53
N ALA A 35 -16.43 -22.16 -31.45
CA ALA A 35 -17.62 -22.81 -30.94
C ALA A 35 -18.76 -21.80 -30.72
N SER A 36 -19.90 -22.14 -31.28
CA SER A 36 -21.18 -21.42 -31.24
C SER A 36 -21.78 -21.34 -29.83
N VAL A 37 -22.36 -20.19 -29.51
CA VAL A 37 -23.08 -19.90 -28.27
C VAL A 37 -24.42 -20.63 -28.26
N LYS A 38 -24.63 -21.57 -27.33
CA LYS A 38 -25.96 -22.13 -27.03
C LYS A 38 -26.55 -21.46 -25.78
N HIS A 39 -27.78 -20.96 -25.90
CA HIS A 39 -28.59 -20.51 -24.77
C HIS A 39 -29.23 -21.72 -24.08
N SER A 40 -29.10 -21.84 -22.75
CA SER A 40 -29.88 -22.77 -21.93
C SER A 40 -30.55 -22.02 -20.78
N MET A 41 -31.88 -22.12 -20.69
CA MET A 41 -32.66 -21.63 -19.55
C MET A 41 -32.68 -22.67 -18.43
N LEU A 42 -32.36 -22.25 -17.21
CA LEU A 42 -32.75 -22.95 -15.98
C LEU A 42 -33.38 -21.92 -15.03
N SER A 43 -34.58 -22.25 -14.54
CA SER A 43 -35.39 -21.45 -13.62
C SER A 43 -35.23 -21.91 -12.17
N SER A 44 -35.31 -20.93 -11.25
CA SER A 44 -35.45 -20.98 -9.78
C SER A 44 -34.24 -20.35 -9.08
N GLY A 45 -34.35 -19.57 -8.01
CA GLY A 45 -35.46 -19.04 -7.22
C GLY A 45 -34.85 -18.33 -5.99
N ARG A 46 -35.59 -17.38 -5.41
CA ARG A 46 -35.36 -16.67 -4.12
C ARG A 46 -34.17 -15.70 -4.00
N THR A 47 -34.52 -14.41 -3.96
CA THR A 47 -33.73 -13.31 -3.37
C THR A 47 -34.11 -13.15 -1.89
N SER A 48 -33.15 -13.34 -0.98
CA SER A 48 -33.24 -12.88 0.41
C SER A 48 -32.48 -11.56 0.57
N LEU A 49 -33.17 -10.54 1.10
CA LEU A 49 -32.57 -9.30 1.58
C LEU A 49 -31.80 -9.57 2.88
N ILE A 50 -30.48 -9.33 2.86
CA ILE A 50 -29.66 -9.30 4.08
C ILE A 50 -29.40 -7.82 4.41
N HIS A 51 -30.01 -7.33 5.49
CA HIS A 51 -29.60 -6.09 6.15
C HIS A 51 -28.39 -6.39 7.03
N GLY A 52 -27.20 -5.94 6.61
CA GLY A 52 -25.99 -5.97 7.43
C GLY A 52 -25.90 -4.73 8.30
N ARG A 53 -26.19 -4.86 9.59
CA ARG A 53 -25.81 -3.86 10.61
C ARG A 53 -24.31 -4.03 10.91
N ILE A 54 -23.54 -2.97 10.69
CA ILE A 54 -22.16 -2.86 11.17
C ILE A 54 -22.24 -2.55 12.67
N ALA A 55 -21.91 -3.52 13.51
CA ALA A 55 -21.71 -3.30 14.94
C ALA A 55 -20.29 -2.80 15.19
N GLN A 56 -20.14 -1.52 15.54
CA GLN A 56 -18.93 -1.03 16.19
C GLN A 56 -18.86 -1.65 17.59
N ARG A 57 -17.89 -2.54 17.81
CA ARG A 57 -17.57 -3.07 19.13
C ARG A 57 -16.74 -2.04 19.89
N PHE A 58 -17.38 -1.35 20.83
CA PHE A 58 -16.68 -0.69 21.93
C PHE A 58 -16.39 -1.76 22.97
N TYR A 59 -15.12 -1.92 23.35
CA TYR A 59 -14.78 -2.61 24.60
C TYR A 59 -15.12 -1.65 25.74
N SER A 60 -16.30 -1.80 26.35
CA SER A 60 -16.58 -1.18 27.64
C SER A 60 -16.00 -2.08 28.73
N SER A 61 -14.98 -1.60 29.44
CA SER A 61 -14.68 -2.09 30.79
C SER A 61 -15.93 -1.83 31.63
N SER A 62 -16.55 -2.87 32.18
CA SER A 62 -17.78 -2.77 32.97
C SER A 62 -17.56 -2.19 34.37
N ASP A 63 -16.31 -1.96 34.76
CA ASP A 63 -15.99 -1.36 36.04
C ASP A 63 -15.63 0.11 35.83
N GLY A 64 -16.49 1.01 36.33
CA GLY A 64 -16.39 2.47 36.20
C GLY A 64 -15.18 3.11 36.91
N THR A 65 -14.11 2.36 37.16
CA THR A 65 -12.80 2.90 37.48
C THR A 65 -12.12 3.28 36.17
N ALA A 66 -11.87 4.58 35.96
CA ALA A 66 -11.05 5.02 34.84
C ALA A 66 -9.74 4.24 34.86
N ALA A 67 -9.58 3.30 33.93
CA ALA A 67 -8.39 2.49 33.83
C ALA A 67 -7.23 3.48 33.63
N LYS A 68 -6.40 3.65 34.67
CA LYS A 68 -5.15 4.39 34.54
C LYS A 68 -4.39 3.69 33.43
N GLN A 69 -4.23 4.36 32.29
CA GLN A 69 -3.43 3.82 31.21
C GLN A 69 -1.98 3.90 31.69
N TYR A 70 -1.46 2.75 32.14
CA TYR A 70 -0.08 2.63 32.56
C TYR A 70 0.77 2.56 31.30
N PHE A 71 1.69 3.51 31.15
CA PHE A 71 2.67 3.51 30.07
C PHE A 71 4.03 3.12 30.65
N HIS A 72 4.74 2.28 29.90
CA HIS A 72 6.13 1.94 30.22
C HIS A 72 7.05 3.02 29.65
N GLU A 73 7.81 3.73 30.49
CA GLU A 73 8.72 4.78 30.03
C GLU A 73 10.13 4.23 29.78
N VAL A 74 10.63 4.35 28.55
CA VAL A 74 11.99 3.99 28.16
C VAL A 74 12.82 5.25 27.95
N ARG A 75 13.92 5.38 28.70
CA ARG A 75 14.81 6.55 28.65
C ARG A 75 15.91 6.41 27.63
N THR A 76 16.52 5.23 27.49
CA THR A 76 17.55 5.00 26.47
C THR A 76 17.45 3.59 25.93
N LEU A 77 18.19 3.31 24.86
CA LEU A 77 18.37 1.97 24.33
C LEU A 77 19.85 1.56 24.29
N LYS A 78 20.76 2.49 24.64
CA LYS A 78 22.19 2.23 24.73
C LYS A 78 22.52 1.53 26.03
N TYR A 79 23.08 0.34 25.92
CA TYR A 79 23.47 -0.48 27.06
C TYR A 79 24.36 0.29 28.06
N GLU A 80 25.34 1.06 27.56
CA GLU A 80 26.32 1.77 28.36
C GLU A 80 25.70 2.90 29.21
N ARG A 81 24.57 3.46 28.74
CA ARG A 81 23.86 4.57 29.41
C ARG A 81 22.69 4.12 30.27
N MET A 82 22.25 2.87 30.15
CA MET A 82 21.11 2.37 30.90
C MET A 82 21.31 2.47 32.41
N ARG A 83 22.51 2.13 32.89
CA ARG A 83 22.83 2.20 34.33
C ARG A 83 22.82 3.64 34.83
N SER A 84 23.39 4.59 34.08
CA SER A 84 23.48 6.00 34.49
C SER A 84 22.16 6.76 34.35
N THR A 85 21.26 6.34 33.45
CA THR A 85 19.95 6.97 33.25
C THR A 85 18.84 6.41 34.14
N CYS A 86 19.16 5.43 35.00
CA CYS A 86 18.22 4.71 35.85
C CYS A 86 17.00 4.23 35.05
N GLN A 87 17.24 3.56 33.94
CA GLN A 87 16.16 3.03 33.11
C GLN A 87 15.32 2.03 33.93
N PRO A 88 13.98 2.05 33.85
CA PRO A 88 13.17 1.11 34.60
C PRO A 88 13.28 -0.31 34.05
N ILE A 89 13.23 -1.30 34.95
CA ILE A 89 12.92 -2.68 34.58
C ILE A 89 11.43 -2.71 34.22
N LEU A 90 11.13 -3.12 33.00
CA LEU A 90 9.79 -3.24 32.49
C LEU A 90 9.23 -4.61 32.87
N ASN A 91 8.04 -4.65 33.47
CA ASN A 91 7.28 -5.88 33.62
C ASN A 91 6.19 -5.89 32.55
N LEU A 92 6.30 -6.82 31.59
CA LEU A 92 5.35 -6.99 30.50
C LEU A 92 4.48 -8.22 30.68
N SER A 93 4.60 -8.94 31.80
CA SER A 93 4.01 -10.26 32.01
C SER A 93 2.49 -10.22 31.81
N GLY A 94 1.96 -11.07 30.92
CA GLY A 94 0.53 -11.16 30.65
C GLY A 94 -0.05 -10.05 29.75
N GLU A 95 0.72 -9.02 29.43
CA GLU A 95 0.25 -7.95 28.54
C GLU A 95 0.23 -8.42 27.07
N VAL A 96 -0.77 -8.00 26.29
CA VAL A 96 -0.87 -8.38 24.86
C VAL A 96 -0.18 -7.38 23.95
N ALA A 97 -0.29 -6.09 24.28
CA ALA A 97 0.32 -5.00 23.53
C ALA A 97 0.66 -3.82 24.46
N PRO A 98 1.68 -3.95 25.32
CA PRO A 98 2.14 -2.86 26.17
C PRO A 98 2.42 -1.60 25.36
N ASP A 99 1.90 -0.48 25.83
CA ASP A 99 2.21 0.84 25.31
C ASP A 99 3.52 1.34 25.92
N ILE A 100 4.54 1.53 25.09
CA ILE A 100 5.85 2.01 25.52
C ILE A 100 6.06 3.44 25.03
N ARG A 101 6.33 4.34 25.97
CA ARG A 101 6.69 5.73 25.70
C ARG A 101 8.20 5.88 25.79
N PHE A 102 8.82 6.51 24.80
CA PHE A 102 10.24 6.82 24.86
C PHE A 102 10.41 8.28 25.26
N LYS A 103 11.13 8.56 26.36
CA LYS A 103 11.19 9.91 26.97
C LYS A 103 11.74 11.00 26.03
N HIS A 104 12.64 10.63 25.13
CA HIS A 104 13.26 11.55 24.17
C HIS A 104 12.46 11.71 22.88
N LEU A 105 11.38 10.95 22.71
CA LEU A 105 10.42 11.19 21.65
C LEU A 105 9.42 12.24 22.09
N SER A 106 8.70 12.85 21.15
CA SER A 106 7.67 13.83 21.51
C SER A 106 6.66 13.19 22.48
N VAL A 107 6.03 13.99 23.33
CA VAL A 107 5.16 13.52 24.44
C VAL A 107 4.04 12.56 23.98
N ASN A 108 3.76 12.50 22.68
CA ASN A 108 2.71 11.68 22.08
C ASN A 108 3.20 10.41 21.35
N ASP A 109 4.51 10.14 21.32
CA ASP A 109 5.05 8.98 20.61
C ASP A 109 5.01 7.72 21.48
N ILE A 110 3.90 6.98 21.37
CA ILE A 110 3.70 5.69 22.01
C ILE A 110 3.91 4.58 20.98
N VAL A 111 4.75 3.61 21.31
CA VAL A 111 4.98 2.41 20.52
C VAL A 111 4.37 1.22 21.24
N ALA A 112 3.32 0.64 20.66
CA ALA A 112 2.82 -0.64 21.10
C ALA A 112 3.81 -1.74 20.72
N ILE A 113 4.35 -2.46 21.70
CA ILE A 113 5.18 -3.64 21.46
C ILE A 113 4.34 -4.90 21.55
N ARG A 114 4.69 -5.96 20.81
CA ARG A 114 3.95 -7.23 20.85
C ARG A 114 4.89 -8.40 20.92
N TYR A 115 4.50 -9.43 21.66
CA TYR A 115 5.28 -10.66 21.80
C TYR A 115 5.34 -11.45 20.47
N THR A 116 4.22 -11.54 19.76
CA THR A 116 4.12 -12.19 18.43
C THR A 116 3.20 -11.39 17.49
N THR A 117 3.04 -11.83 16.23
CA THR A 117 2.12 -11.21 15.26
C THR A 117 0.63 -11.43 15.55
N GLY A 118 0.27 -11.98 16.71
CA GLY A 118 -1.11 -12.20 17.17
C GLY A 118 -1.45 -11.44 18.45
N GLN A 119 -2.62 -11.74 19.02
CA GLN A 119 -3.05 -11.26 20.34
C GLN A 119 -2.56 -12.24 21.43
N VAL A 120 -1.29 -12.63 21.36
CA VAL A 120 -0.67 -13.54 22.34
C VAL A 120 -0.02 -12.68 23.42
N PRO A 121 -0.39 -12.84 24.70
CA PRO A 121 0.25 -12.10 25.77
C PRO A 121 1.73 -12.48 25.91
N PHE A 122 2.53 -11.56 26.44
CA PHE A 122 3.87 -11.86 26.89
C PHE A 122 3.82 -12.97 27.96
N PRO A 123 4.81 -13.90 27.97
CA PRO A 123 4.87 -14.96 28.96
C PRO A 123 4.82 -14.44 30.40
N SER A 124 4.39 -15.28 31.33
CA SER A 124 4.63 -15.03 32.75
C SER A 124 6.12 -14.82 32.99
N ASP A 125 6.47 -13.92 33.92
CA ASP A 125 7.85 -13.56 34.26
C ASP A 125 8.63 -12.84 33.16
N THR A 126 7.93 -12.08 32.31
CA THR A 126 8.57 -11.16 31.35
C THR A 126 8.94 -9.85 32.04
N GLU A 127 9.95 -9.91 32.90
CA GLU A 127 10.59 -8.74 33.51
C GLU A 127 11.97 -8.52 32.92
N GLY A 128 12.25 -7.29 32.47
CA GLY A 128 13.49 -7.02 31.77
C GLY A 128 13.61 -5.62 31.20
N VAL A 129 14.52 -5.46 30.25
CA VAL A 129 14.84 -4.15 29.68
C VAL A 129 14.93 -4.22 28.15
N LEU A 130 14.47 -3.16 27.49
CA LEU A 130 14.67 -2.96 26.06
C LEU A 130 16.05 -2.39 25.81
N TYR A 131 16.79 -2.97 24.87
CA TYR A 131 18.11 -2.50 24.44
C TYR A 131 18.32 -2.59 22.94
N TYR A 132 19.19 -1.74 22.41
CA TYR A 132 19.58 -1.74 21.01
C TYR A 132 20.82 -2.61 20.81
N ASP A 133 20.67 -3.66 20.02
CA ASP A 133 21.76 -4.51 19.56
C ASP A 133 22.35 -3.88 18.29
N GLN A 134 23.42 -3.11 18.46
CA GLN A 134 24.07 -2.34 17.38
C GLN A 134 24.59 -3.25 16.27
N ALA A 135 25.20 -4.39 16.62
CA ALA A 135 25.74 -5.33 15.63
C ALA A 135 24.68 -5.90 14.70
N LYS A 136 23.41 -5.93 15.12
CA LYS A 136 22.29 -6.49 14.35
C LYS A 136 21.21 -5.46 14.00
N ALA A 137 21.44 -4.18 14.28
CA ALA A 137 20.52 -3.07 14.05
C ALA A 137 19.06 -3.37 14.45
N GLN A 138 18.85 -3.82 15.69
CA GLN A 138 17.53 -4.22 16.19
C GLN A 138 17.36 -3.93 17.68
N ILE A 139 16.13 -3.64 18.10
CA ILE A 139 15.78 -3.61 19.52
C ILE A 139 15.49 -5.03 19.99
N ARG A 140 15.96 -5.37 21.19
CA ARG A 140 15.76 -6.63 21.88
C ARG A 140 15.23 -6.38 23.28
N PHE A 141 14.61 -7.40 23.87
CA PHE A 141 14.18 -7.39 25.26
C PHE A 141 15.00 -8.42 26.02
N ARG A 142 15.78 -7.99 27.02
CA ARG A 142 16.57 -8.89 27.86
C ARG A 142 15.86 -9.12 29.19
N LEU A 143 15.66 -10.38 29.54
CA LEU A 143 15.08 -10.80 30.81
C LEU A 143 16.10 -10.60 31.93
N CYS A 144 15.75 -9.75 32.89
CA CYS A 144 16.56 -9.46 34.07
C CYS A 144 15.70 -8.79 35.15
N LYS A 145 15.87 -9.19 36.42
CA LYS A 145 15.17 -8.59 37.56
C LYS A 145 15.83 -7.30 38.06
N THR A 146 17.13 -7.16 37.81
CA THR A 146 17.94 -6.01 38.20
C THR A 146 18.95 -5.69 37.12
N TRP A 147 19.48 -4.47 37.14
CA TRP A 147 20.52 -4.03 36.21
C TRP A 147 21.81 -4.83 36.33
N ASP A 148 22.17 -5.26 37.54
CA ASP A 148 23.39 -6.05 37.77
C ASP A 148 23.31 -7.43 37.11
N ASN A 149 22.09 -7.94 36.87
CA ASN A 149 21.88 -9.19 36.16
C ASN A 149 21.81 -9.04 34.64
N PHE A 150 21.92 -7.83 34.06
CA PHE A 150 21.72 -7.64 32.62
C PHE A 150 22.68 -8.47 31.76
N GLN A 151 23.97 -8.57 32.12
CA GLN A 151 24.93 -9.34 31.33
C GLN A 151 24.66 -10.84 31.38
N GLN A 152 24.13 -11.33 32.50
CA GLN A 152 23.76 -12.74 32.70
C GLN A 152 22.35 -13.06 32.17
N GLY A 153 21.55 -12.02 31.91
CA GLY A 153 20.20 -12.12 31.41
C GLY A 153 20.15 -12.73 30.01
N LYS A 154 19.06 -13.45 29.73
CA LYS A 154 18.79 -14.03 28.41
C LYS A 154 17.85 -13.12 27.63
N ASP A 155 18.02 -13.04 26.32
CA ASP A 155 17.03 -12.38 25.48
C ASP A 155 15.70 -13.13 25.59
N LEU A 156 14.59 -12.38 25.67
CA LEU A 156 13.24 -12.94 25.57
C LEU A 156 13.16 -13.74 24.27
N VAL A 157 12.63 -14.96 24.32
CA VAL A 157 12.47 -15.82 23.14
C VAL A 157 11.00 -15.88 22.74
N THR A 158 10.73 -15.87 21.44
CA THR A 158 9.39 -16.11 20.87
C THR A 158 8.98 -17.58 21.08
N PRO A 159 7.69 -17.96 20.86
CA PRO A 159 7.26 -19.35 20.95
C PRO A 159 7.96 -20.30 19.97
N ARG A 160 8.64 -19.76 18.96
CA ARG A 160 9.46 -20.53 18.00
C ARG A 160 10.90 -20.73 18.45
N GLY A 161 11.26 -20.33 19.66
CA GLY A 161 12.62 -20.44 20.21
C GLY A 161 13.61 -19.38 19.71
N THR A 162 13.23 -18.51 18.77
CA THR A 162 14.09 -17.42 18.32
C THR A 162 14.01 -16.23 19.26
N ALA A 163 15.13 -15.54 19.51
CA ALA A 163 15.16 -14.29 20.27
C ALA A 163 14.15 -13.27 19.70
N TRP A 164 13.34 -12.71 20.57
CA TRP A 164 12.42 -11.62 20.29
C TRP A 164 13.22 -10.40 19.84
N ARG A 165 12.73 -9.77 18.78
CA ARG A 165 13.38 -8.61 18.18
C ARG A 165 12.35 -7.70 17.55
N MET A 166 12.60 -6.41 17.65
CA MET A 166 11.93 -5.40 16.87
C MET A 166 12.94 -4.81 15.91
N ARG A 167 12.70 -5.00 14.60
CA ARG A 167 13.56 -4.41 13.57
C ARG A 167 13.40 -2.89 13.59
N MET A 168 14.48 -2.17 13.33
CA MET A 168 14.43 -0.70 13.24
C MET A 168 13.36 -0.22 12.25
N GLY A 169 13.18 -0.91 11.12
CA GLY A 169 12.11 -0.60 10.16
C GLY A 169 10.68 -0.59 10.75
N THR A 170 10.42 -1.40 11.78
CA THR A 170 9.11 -1.42 12.46
C THR A 170 8.93 -0.19 13.35
N ILE A 171 10.00 0.27 13.98
CA ILE A 171 10.03 1.44 14.86
C ILE A 171 9.93 2.70 14.01
N THR A 172 10.72 2.79 12.94
CA THR A 172 10.72 3.95 12.02
C THR A 172 9.40 4.12 11.27
N ARG A 173 8.64 3.03 11.04
CA ARG A 173 7.29 3.12 10.47
C ARG A 173 6.29 3.82 11.39
N ASN A 174 6.41 3.64 12.71
CA ASN A 174 5.46 4.18 13.68
C ASN A 174 5.89 5.54 14.24
N LEU A 175 7.20 5.83 14.27
CA LEU A 175 7.75 7.08 14.76
C LEU A 175 7.97 8.06 13.60
N ARG A 176 7.03 8.97 13.39
CA ARG A 176 6.98 9.94 12.27
C ARG A 176 8.17 10.91 12.17
N LEU A 177 9.14 10.91 13.09
CA LEU A 177 10.17 11.95 13.19
C LEU A 177 11.55 11.37 13.49
N TYR A 178 12.22 10.75 12.51
CA TYR A 178 13.52 10.12 12.75
C TYR A 178 14.71 11.12 12.79
N ALA A 179 14.56 12.35 12.28
CA ALA A 179 15.67 13.32 12.25
C ALA A 179 16.13 13.78 13.67
N SER A 180 15.20 13.89 14.62
CA SER A 180 15.50 14.28 16.01
C SER A 180 15.94 13.08 16.89
N ASN A 181 15.64 11.86 16.46
CA ASN A 181 15.74 10.65 17.30
C ASN A 181 17.10 9.98 17.28
N LEU A 182 18.00 10.49 16.45
CA LEU A 182 19.42 10.24 16.63
C LEU A 182 19.89 10.70 18.01
N ALA A 183 19.18 11.53 18.79
CA ALA A 183 19.56 11.81 20.19
C ALA A 183 19.56 10.57 21.13
N LEU A 184 18.78 9.53 20.82
CA LEU A 184 18.80 8.27 21.59
C LEU A 184 20.03 7.39 21.27
N LEU A 185 20.61 7.57 20.07
CA LEU A 185 21.72 6.75 19.54
C LEU A 185 23.01 7.52 19.25
N LYS A 186 23.00 8.85 19.18
CA LYS A 186 24.16 9.70 19.00
C LYS A 186 24.80 9.98 20.35
N ASP A 187 26.11 9.98 20.30
CA ASP A 187 26.95 10.56 21.32
C ASP A 187 27.01 12.07 21.03
N GLU A 188 26.77 12.92 22.02
CA GLU A 188 27.06 14.36 21.87
C GLU A 188 28.58 14.61 21.81
N SER A 189 29.41 13.60 22.11
CA SER A 189 30.86 13.73 22.27
C SER A 189 31.72 13.08 21.18
N GLN A 190 31.14 12.46 20.14
CA GLN A 190 31.92 11.89 19.05
C GLN A 190 31.62 12.58 17.72
N THR A 191 32.68 13.14 17.11
CA THR A 191 32.70 13.60 15.72
C THR A 191 32.11 12.51 14.83
N ALA A 192 31.15 12.91 13.99
CA ALA A 192 30.38 12.00 13.15
C ALA A 192 31.30 11.02 12.41
N PRO A 193 31.05 9.69 12.47
CA PRO A 193 31.72 8.74 11.60
C PRO A 193 31.53 9.17 10.14
N GLN A 194 32.61 9.20 9.36
CA GLN A 194 32.56 9.53 7.94
C GLN A 194 31.78 8.50 7.09
N ASP A 195 31.36 7.38 7.69
CA ASP A 195 30.32 6.48 7.17
C ASP A 195 28.96 6.85 7.78
N VAL A 196 28.36 7.93 7.29
CA VAL A 196 26.96 8.22 7.56
C VAL A 196 26.13 7.17 6.84
N ASP A 197 25.48 6.30 7.61
CA ASP A 197 24.57 5.28 7.13
C ASP A 197 23.68 5.84 5.99
N PRO A 198 23.66 5.24 4.78
CA PRO A 198 22.85 5.71 3.65
C PRO A 198 21.34 5.75 3.95
N TYR A 199 20.88 5.19 5.08
CA TYR A 199 19.53 5.38 5.61
C TYR A 199 19.28 6.73 6.29
N LEU A 200 20.31 7.55 6.52
CA LEU A 200 20.24 8.81 7.28
C LEU A 200 20.08 10.06 6.42
N ASP A 201 20.25 9.97 5.10
CA ASP A 201 19.93 11.08 4.19
C ASP A 201 18.40 11.12 3.97
N ASN A 202 17.71 11.65 4.97
CA ASN A 202 16.25 11.69 5.04
C ASN A 202 15.62 12.76 4.14
N HIS A 203 16.42 13.60 3.48
CA HIS A 203 15.90 14.64 2.60
C HIS A 203 15.74 14.12 1.18
N ARG A 204 14.72 13.28 0.97
CA ARG A 204 14.30 12.84 -0.36
C ARG A 204 13.46 13.92 -1.01
N MET A 205 14.09 15.05 -1.31
CA MET A 205 13.43 16.20 -1.90
C MET A 205 13.27 16.02 -3.41
N VAL A 206 12.02 15.90 -3.86
CA VAL A 206 11.64 15.94 -5.27
C VAL A 206 11.54 17.42 -5.69
N VAL A 207 12.46 17.80 -6.57
CA VAL A 207 12.59 19.15 -7.16
C VAL A 207 11.81 19.21 -8.47
N THR A 208 11.87 18.15 -9.28
CA THR A 208 11.10 18.01 -10.51
C THR A 208 10.79 16.54 -10.77
N SER A 209 9.65 16.27 -11.38
CA SER A 209 9.27 14.96 -11.91
C SER A 209 9.31 14.92 -13.45
N SER A 210 9.77 16.00 -14.12
CA SER A 210 9.93 16.03 -15.57
C SER A 210 11.28 15.45 -15.97
N PRO A 211 11.33 14.34 -16.75
CA PRO A 211 12.60 13.73 -17.18
C PRO A 211 13.58 14.71 -17.82
N GLU A 212 13.08 15.57 -18.71
CA GLU A 212 13.87 16.57 -19.44
C GLU A 212 14.48 17.65 -18.53
N ARG A 213 13.96 17.81 -17.32
CA ARG A 213 14.38 18.84 -16.36
C ARG A 213 15.19 18.28 -15.19
N LEU A 214 15.36 16.96 -15.07
CA LEU A 214 16.09 16.34 -13.96
C LEU A 214 17.50 16.91 -13.80
N MET A 215 18.25 17.00 -14.91
CA MET A 215 19.60 17.57 -14.94
C MET A 215 19.61 19.07 -14.62
N SER A 216 18.77 19.86 -15.29
CA SER A 216 18.76 21.32 -15.14
C SER A 216 18.26 21.80 -13.77
N LYS A 217 17.49 20.95 -13.08
CA LYS A 217 17.00 21.18 -11.72
C LYS A 217 17.84 20.54 -10.62
N ASN A 218 18.96 19.91 -10.98
CA ASN A 218 19.85 19.23 -10.04
C ASN A 218 19.07 18.24 -9.15
N GLN A 219 18.21 17.41 -9.76
CA GLN A 219 17.45 16.41 -9.03
C GLN A 219 18.40 15.39 -8.38
N HIS A 220 18.19 15.07 -7.11
CA HIS A 220 18.98 14.06 -6.40
C HIS A 220 18.48 12.63 -6.68
N ILE A 221 19.42 11.68 -6.67
CA ILE A 221 19.13 10.24 -6.63
C ILE A 221 18.71 9.84 -5.22
N PHE A 222 17.63 9.09 -5.12
CA PHE A 222 17.11 8.56 -3.87
C PHE A 222 17.45 7.08 -3.74
N ASN A 223 18.11 6.69 -2.66
CA ASN A 223 18.21 5.27 -2.29
C ASN A 223 16.99 4.85 -1.48
N ILE A 224 16.04 4.14 -2.08
CA ILE A 224 14.81 3.67 -1.41
C ILE A 224 14.89 2.20 -0.98
N SER A 225 16.06 1.57 -1.09
CA SER A 225 16.29 0.14 -0.83
C SER A 225 15.88 -0.29 0.58
N GLY A 226 15.10 -1.37 0.67
CA GLY A 226 14.69 -1.95 1.96
C GLY A 226 13.62 -1.15 2.72
N LEU A 227 13.29 0.07 2.28
CA LEU A 227 12.21 0.84 2.89
C LEU A 227 10.87 0.19 2.61
N GLN A 228 9.95 0.20 3.58
CA GLN A 228 8.59 -0.26 3.33
C GLN A 228 7.71 0.84 2.74
N ASN A 229 8.06 2.08 3.09
CA ASN A 229 7.43 3.29 2.61
C ASN A 229 8.56 4.30 2.33
N ALA A 230 8.59 4.88 1.15
CA ALA A 230 9.50 5.97 0.83
C ALA A 230 8.78 7.28 1.11
N VAL A 231 9.25 8.03 2.11
CA VAL A 231 8.72 9.37 2.39
C VAL A 231 9.49 10.35 1.53
N ILE A 232 8.80 11.07 0.65
CA ILE A 232 9.41 12.12 -0.18
C ILE A 232 8.94 13.49 0.29
N GLU A 233 9.87 14.43 0.31
CA GLU A 233 9.57 15.85 0.51
C GLU A 233 9.46 16.50 -0.86
N ILE A 234 8.54 17.44 -1.02
CA ILE A 234 8.38 18.18 -2.26
C ILE A 234 8.89 19.57 -2.02
N GLN A 235 9.78 20.06 -2.88
CA GLN A 235 10.38 21.38 -2.70
C GLN A 235 9.28 22.44 -2.57
N PRO A 236 9.15 23.09 -1.40
CA PRO A 236 8.05 23.99 -1.19
C PRO A 236 8.25 25.28 -1.97
N GLY A 237 7.17 25.76 -2.61
CA GLY A 237 7.13 27.10 -3.19
C GLY A 237 6.95 28.23 -2.17
N GLY A 238 7.32 28.02 -0.90
CA GLY A 238 7.20 29.02 0.19
C GLY A 238 6.45 28.59 1.45
N SER A 239 5.80 27.42 1.48
CA SER A 239 5.18 26.84 2.69
C SER A 239 6.03 25.70 3.27
N ARG A 240 5.72 25.17 4.46
CA ARG A 240 6.39 23.95 4.96
C ARG A 240 6.15 22.79 3.99
N ALA A 241 7.19 22.02 3.66
CA ALA A 241 7.05 20.86 2.78
C ALA A 241 6.16 19.80 3.46
N ASP A 242 5.02 19.49 2.85
CA ASP A 242 4.20 18.36 3.29
C ASP A 242 4.77 17.07 2.71
N PRO A 243 5.22 16.12 3.56
CA PRO A 243 5.79 14.87 3.08
C PRO A 243 4.71 13.98 2.47
N ALA A 244 5.03 13.32 1.36
CA ALA A 244 4.19 12.31 0.75
C ALA A 244 4.78 10.91 0.95
N GLU A 245 3.95 9.96 1.37
CA GLU A 245 4.36 8.58 1.61
C GLU A 245 4.06 7.71 0.38
N LEU A 246 5.11 7.12 -0.20
CA LEU A 246 5.05 6.22 -1.34
C LEU A 246 5.25 4.77 -0.91
N LYS A 247 4.43 3.85 -1.42
CA LYS A 247 4.45 2.43 -1.04
C LYS A 247 4.81 1.57 -2.24
N TYR A 248 5.73 0.63 -2.05
CA TYR A 248 6.14 -0.30 -3.12
C TYR A 248 4.99 -1.24 -3.51
N MET A 249 4.46 -2.00 -2.56
CA MET A 249 3.31 -2.86 -2.81
C MET A 249 2.48 -2.98 -1.54
N GLN A 250 1.19 -2.70 -1.65
CA GLN A 250 0.22 -2.91 -0.58
C GLN A 250 -0.59 -4.17 -0.89
N SER A 251 -0.24 -5.31 -0.28
CA SER A 251 -1.11 -6.48 -0.35
C SER A 251 -2.21 -6.33 0.70
N ALA A 252 -3.46 -6.34 0.26
CA ALA A 252 -4.56 -6.64 1.17
C ALA A 252 -4.42 -8.10 1.58
N SER A 253 -4.13 -8.36 2.85
CA SER A 253 -4.25 -9.73 3.36
C SER A 253 -5.73 -10.11 3.37
N ILE A 254 -6.04 -11.36 3.03
CA ILE A 254 -7.41 -11.82 2.92
C ILE A 254 -7.95 -12.02 4.33
N GLY A 255 -8.97 -11.26 4.70
CA GLY A 255 -9.68 -11.45 5.96
C GLY A 255 -8.99 -10.86 7.19
N SER A 256 -7.98 -10.00 7.03
CA SER A 256 -7.47 -9.21 8.16
C SER A 256 -7.33 -7.73 7.79
N ASP A 257 -7.61 -6.86 8.76
CA ASP A 257 -7.46 -5.40 8.62
C ASP A 257 -5.99 -4.96 8.47
N PHE A 258 -5.05 -5.90 8.40
CA PHE A 258 -3.63 -5.64 8.26
C PHE A 258 -3.20 -5.64 6.78
N HIS A 259 -2.71 -4.48 6.34
CA HIS A 259 -1.99 -4.33 5.09
C HIS A 259 -0.53 -4.76 5.30
N ILE A 260 -0.06 -5.72 4.50
CA ILE A 260 1.36 -6.06 4.46
C ILE A 260 1.99 -5.19 3.38
N ASN A 261 2.81 -4.21 3.79
CA ASN A 261 3.65 -3.49 2.84
C ASN A 261 4.96 -4.25 2.68
N PHE A 262 5.30 -4.54 1.42
CA PHE A 262 6.57 -5.15 1.06
C PHE A 262 7.66 -4.07 1.01
N PRO A 263 8.87 -4.35 1.53
CA PRO A 263 9.97 -3.43 1.35
C PRO A 263 10.36 -3.32 -0.13
N PHE A 264 10.85 -2.15 -0.54
CA PHE A 264 11.58 -2.00 -1.79
C PHE A 264 12.75 -2.97 -1.82
N ARG A 265 13.08 -3.46 -3.02
CA ARG A 265 14.16 -4.42 -3.23
C ARG A 265 15.52 -3.79 -2.85
N PRO A 266 16.56 -4.61 -2.59
CA PRO A 266 17.93 -4.11 -2.58
C PRO A 266 18.25 -3.34 -3.88
N GLU A 267 19.23 -2.43 -3.82
CA GLU A 267 19.74 -1.70 -4.99
C GLU A 267 18.68 -0.84 -5.72
N THR A 268 17.67 -0.39 -5.00
CA THR A 268 16.65 0.53 -5.53
C THR A 268 17.09 1.98 -5.31
N SER A 269 18.11 2.41 -6.03
CA SER A 269 18.55 3.81 -6.10
C SER A 269 18.09 4.44 -7.42
N GLY A 270 17.53 5.64 -7.38
CA GLY A 270 16.98 6.25 -8.58
C GLY A 270 16.15 7.51 -8.36
N VAL A 271 15.30 7.87 -9.33
CA VAL A 271 14.48 9.09 -9.28
C VAL A 271 13.00 8.83 -9.57
N PHE A 272 12.14 9.66 -8.98
CA PHE A 272 10.74 9.73 -9.37
C PHE A 272 10.58 10.59 -10.63
N TYR A 273 9.79 10.12 -11.59
CA TYR A 273 9.49 10.86 -12.81
C TYR A 273 8.05 10.60 -13.26
N TYR A 274 7.46 11.57 -13.95
CA TYR A 274 6.12 11.45 -14.51
C TYR A 274 6.19 11.07 -15.99
N CYS A 275 5.63 9.92 -16.32
CA CYS A 275 5.53 9.40 -17.68
C CYS A 275 4.15 9.73 -18.24
N GLN A 276 4.09 10.64 -19.22
CA GLN A 276 2.84 10.94 -19.93
C GLN A 276 2.50 9.83 -20.93
N SER A 277 1.22 9.50 -21.04
CA SER A 277 0.75 8.54 -22.04
C SER A 277 0.83 9.17 -23.43
N GLN A 278 1.56 8.54 -24.35
CA GLN A 278 1.66 9.00 -25.74
C GLN A 278 0.34 8.87 -26.53
N VAL A 279 -0.59 8.03 -26.03
CA VAL A 279 -1.83 7.67 -26.75
C VAL A 279 -3.03 8.48 -26.25
N ALA A 280 -2.90 9.14 -25.09
CA ALA A 280 -3.97 9.93 -24.49
C ALA A 280 -3.87 11.41 -24.91
N PRO A 281 -4.95 12.02 -25.44
CA PRO A 281 -4.99 13.43 -25.83
C PRO A 281 -5.00 14.37 -24.62
N THR A 282 -5.11 13.83 -23.40
CA THR A 282 -5.06 14.54 -22.12
C THR A 282 -3.74 14.25 -21.40
N ARG A 283 -3.33 15.11 -20.45
CA ARG A 283 -2.13 14.95 -19.60
C ARG A 283 -2.26 13.79 -18.58
N VAL A 284 -2.86 12.69 -19.01
CA VAL A 284 -2.95 11.43 -18.31
C VAL A 284 -1.59 10.75 -18.39
N GLY A 285 -1.10 10.36 -17.24
CA GLY A 285 0.17 9.67 -17.11
C GLY A 285 0.28 8.96 -15.78
N GLU A 286 1.51 8.63 -15.45
CA GLU A 286 1.85 7.82 -14.29
C GLU A 286 3.13 8.36 -13.65
N LEU A 287 3.15 8.47 -12.32
CA LEU A 287 4.39 8.67 -11.60
C LEU A 287 5.09 7.32 -11.46
N ARG A 288 6.33 7.23 -11.90
CA ARG A 288 7.16 6.02 -11.88
C ARG A 288 8.43 6.29 -11.09
N PHE A 289 9.17 5.23 -10.77
CA PHE A 289 10.51 5.32 -10.20
C PHE A 289 11.51 4.66 -11.16
N ARG A 290 12.46 5.44 -11.68
CA ARG A 290 13.55 4.97 -12.53
C ARG A 290 14.74 4.61 -11.65
N ILE A 291 15.17 3.35 -11.68
CA ILE A 291 16.42 2.90 -11.06
C ILE A 291 17.58 3.33 -11.95
N CYS A 292 18.51 4.12 -11.40
CA CYS A 292 19.73 4.60 -12.05
C CYS A 292 20.78 5.00 -11.01
N SER A 293 22.07 4.96 -11.38
CA SER A 293 23.20 5.34 -10.50
C SER A 293 23.29 6.85 -10.28
N ASP A 294 22.94 7.62 -11.31
CA ASP A 294 23.01 9.07 -11.38
C ASP A 294 21.98 9.57 -12.41
N ILE A 295 21.82 10.90 -12.51
CA ILE A 295 20.85 11.52 -13.42
C ILE A 295 21.28 11.40 -14.89
N GLN A 296 22.59 11.35 -15.18
CA GLN A 296 23.08 11.21 -16.55
C GLN A 296 22.76 9.82 -17.11
N ALA A 297 22.71 8.81 -16.24
CA ALA A 297 22.32 7.45 -16.55
C ALA A 297 20.79 7.24 -16.61
N PHE A 298 19.96 8.29 -16.53
CA PHE A 298 18.49 8.16 -16.51
C PHE A 298 17.95 7.36 -17.72
N ASP A 299 18.40 7.70 -18.92
CA ASP A 299 17.95 7.06 -20.17
C ASP A 299 18.37 5.58 -20.26
N HIS A 300 19.47 5.21 -19.61
CA HIS A 300 19.98 3.84 -19.52
C HIS A 300 19.47 3.08 -18.29
N GLY A 301 18.77 3.75 -17.38
CA GLY A 301 18.20 3.13 -16.18
C GLY A 301 17.07 2.16 -16.51
N SER A 302 16.39 1.64 -15.49
CA SER A 302 15.21 0.79 -15.66
C SER A 302 14.10 1.18 -14.71
N ASP A 303 12.84 1.10 -15.13
CA ASP A 303 11.72 1.33 -14.22
C ASP A 303 11.69 0.27 -13.10
N LEU A 304 11.36 0.68 -11.87
CA LEU A 304 11.26 -0.20 -10.71
C LEU A 304 10.24 -1.31 -10.96
N PRO A 305 10.64 -2.60 -10.99
CA PRO A 305 9.69 -3.69 -11.17
C PRO A 305 9.00 -4.04 -9.84
N LEU A 306 7.72 -4.39 -9.90
CA LEU A 306 6.97 -5.11 -8.88
C LEU A 306 7.46 -6.57 -8.77
N PRO A 307 7.09 -7.31 -7.70
CA PRO A 307 7.39 -8.74 -7.60
C PRO A 307 6.90 -9.60 -8.76
N SER A 308 5.83 -9.16 -9.44
CA SER A 308 5.28 -9.79 -10.64
C SER A 308 6.11 -9.55 -11.91
N GLY A 309 7.10 -8.66 -11.89
CA GLY A 309 7.85 -8.21 -13.06
C GLY A 309 7.22 -7.02 -13.80
N GLU A 310 6.00 -6.63 -13.46
CA GLU A 310 5.36 -5.41 -13.99
C GLU A 310 6.04 -4.15 -13.45
N ILE A 311 5.92 -3.02 -14.14
CA ILE A 311 6.45 -1.74 -13.68
C ILE A 311 5.64 -1.21 -12.48
N TRP A 312 6.33 -0.70 -11.46
CA TRP A 312 5.72 0.06 -10.37
C TRP A 312 5.34 1.46 -10.85
N PHE A 313 4.13 1.89 -10.56
CA PHE A 313 3.68 3.25 -10.85
C PHE A 313 2.53 3.70 -9.94
N LEU A 314 2.33 5.02 -9.85
CA LEU A 314 1.11 5.65 -9.35
C LEU A 314 0.38 6.31 -10.53
N SER A 315 -0.84 5.85 -10.81
CA SER A 315 -1.65 6.43 -11.88
C SER A 315 -2.06 7.88 -11.56
N SER A 316 -2.26 8.69 -12.61
CA SER A 316 -2.85 10.04 -12.50
C SER A 316 -4.13 10.05 -11.65
N ARG A 317 -4.93 8.98 -11.70
CA ARG A 317 -6.12 8.81 -10.86
C ARG A 317 -5.80 8.63 -9.39
N ALA A 318 -4.86 7.75 -9.06
CA ALA A 318 -4.43 7.56 -7.67
C ALA A 318 -3.92 8.88 -7.10
N LEU A 319 -3.12 9.62 -7.87
CA LEU A 319 -2.65 10.95 -7.52
C LEU A 319 -3.79 11.95 -7.31
N HIS A 320 -4.83 11.93 -8.15
CA HIS A 320 -5.99 12.82 -8.01
C HIS A 320 -6.87 12.53 -6.80
N LEU A 321 -7.14 11.25 -6.53
CA LEU A 321 -8.16 10.84 -5.57
C LEU A 321 -7.58 10.45 -4.21
N GLY A 322 -6.27 10.17 -4.15
CA GLY A 322 -5.58 9.83 -2.93
C GLY A 322 -5.21 11.06 -2.14
N ARG A 323 -5.86 11.28 -0.98
CA ARG A 323 -5.52 12.37 -0.05
C ARG A 323 -4.04 12.36 0.35
N TYR A 324 -3.46 11.18 0.52
CA TYR A 324 -2.03 11.01 0.86
C TYR A 324 -1.07 11.48 -0.25
N TYR A 325 -1.55 11.61 -1.48
CA TYR A 325 -0.77 12.05 -2.63
C TYR A 325 -1.04 13.49 -3.02
N GLN A 326 -1.80 14.24 -2.22
CA GLN A 326 -2.08 15.65 -2.46
C GLN A 326 -0.82 16.48 -2.70
N PRO A 327 0.26 16.37 -1.90
CA PRO A 327 1.48 17.14 -2.17
C PRO A 327 2.07 16.82 -3.56
N ILE A 328 2.10 15.54 -3.93
CA ILE A 328 2.62 15.07 -5.23
C ILE A 328 1.75 15.61 -6.36
N ARG A 329 0.43 15.52 -6.22
CA ARG A 329 -0.52 16.07 -7.19
C ARG A 329 -0.29 17.55 -7.42
N GLU A 330 -0.18 18.34 -6.36
CA GLU A 330 0.06 19.78 -6.45
C GLU A 330 1.39 20.10 -7.12
N HIS A 331 2.44 19.34 -6.81
CA HIS A 331 3.74 19.44 -7.48
C HIS A 331 3.60 19.21 -8.99
N LEU A 332 3.00 18.09 -9.39
CA LEU A 332 2.85 17.74 -10.80
C LEU A 332 1.97 18.74 -11.55
N VAL A 333 0.94 19.29 -10.90
CA VAL A 333 0.09 20.36 -11.46
C VAL A 333 0.90 21.65 -11.64
N LYS A 334 1.71 22.03 -10.65
CA LYS A 334 2.60 23.21 -10.71
C LYS A 334 3.63 23.08 -11.84
N GLU A 335 4.14 21.87 -12.09
CA GLU A 335 5.05 21.58 -13.20
C GLU A 335 4.36 21.48 -14.56
N GLY A 336 3.03 21.54 -14.61
CA GLY A 336 2.27 21.34 -15.84
C GLY A 336 2.32 19.90 -16.35
N LEU A 337 2.71 18.93 -15.53
CA LEU A 337 2.76 17.51 -15.88
C LEU A 337 1.41 16.83 -15.71
N LEU A 338 0.60 17.34 -14.77
CA LEU A 338 -0.73 16.85 -14.43
C LEU A 338 -1.75 17.97 -14.59
N GLU A 339 -2.92 17.66 -15.16
CA GLU A 339 -4.04 18.60 -15.24
C GLU A 339 -4.79 18.62 -13.90
N ARG A 340 -5.16 19.81 -13.41
CA ARG A 340 -5.77 19.98 -12.07
C ARG A 340 -7.14 19.30 -11.95
N ASP A 341 -7.94 19.42 -13.00
CA ASP A 341 -9.35 19.04 -13.00
C ASP A 341 -9.59 17.83 -13.92
N LEU A 342 -8.65 16.89 -13.97
CA LEU A 342 -8.73 15.72 -14.84
C LEU A 342 -9.96 14.82 -14.54
N TYR A 343 -10.48 14.89 -13.31
CA TYR A 343 -11.64 14.12 -12.85
C TYR A 343 -12.67 15.05 -12.18
N PRO A 344 -13.31 15.96 -12.94
CA PRO A 344 -14.24 16.92 -12.36
C PRO A 344 -15.46 16.16 -11.80
N GLY A 345 -15.89 16.54 -10.59
CA GLY A 345 -17.12 16.01 -9.98
C GLY A 345 -17.05 14.59 -9.45
N VAL A 346 -15.87 13.98 -9.28
CA VAL A 346 -15.72 12.70 -8.54
C VAL A 346 -15.48 13.00 -7.07
N PRO A 347 -16.45 12.78 -6.16
CA PRO A 347 -16.22 13.02 -4.73
C PRO A 347 -15.15 12.08 -4.19
N ASP A 348 -14.30 12.57 -3.30
CA ASP A 348 -13.30 11.77 -2.55
C ASP A 348 -13.89 10.47 -1.97
N SER A 349 -15.17 10.51 -1.56
CA SER A 349 -15.87 9.39 -0.90
C SER A 349 -16.30 8.27 -1.85
N MET A 350 -16.30 8.49 -3.17
CA MET A 350 -16.91 7.55 -4.14
C MET A 350 -15.95 6.50 -4.71
N VAL A 351 -14.69 6.48 -4.26
CA VAL A 351 -13.61 5.74 -4.91
C VAL A 351 -13.24 4.50 -4.10
N PRO A 352 -13.68 3.29 -4.50
CA PRO A 352 -13.17 2.07 -3.89
C PRO A 352 -11.68 1.93 -4.21
N SER A 353 -10.85 1.65 -3.21
CA SER A 353 -9.38 1.60 -3.33
C SER A 353 -8.83 0.50 -4.25
N LYS A 354 -9.69 -0.29 -4.91
CA LYS A 354 -9.33 -1.49 -5.69
C LYS A 354 -10.02 -1.60 -7.06
N SER A 355 -10.70 -0.57 -7.55
CA SER A 355 -11.31 -0.67 -8.89
C SER A 355 -10.25 -0.55 -9.97
N SER A 356 -10.25 -1.48 -10.93
CA SER A 356 -9.58 -1.27 -12.20
C SER A 356 -10.32 -0.17 -12.97
N HIS A 357 -9.57 0.67 -13.67
CA HIS A 357 -10.11 1.78 -14.43
C HIS A 357 -9.81 1.59 -15.90
N VAL A 358 -10.80 1.90 -16.72
CA VAL A 358 -10.71 1.86 -18.17
C VAL A 358 -11.10 3.24 -18.65
N THR A 359 -10.16 3.92 -19.31
CA THR A 359 -10.38 5.27 -19.84
C THR A 359 -10.99 5.21 -21.23
N ARG A 360 -10.74 4.12 -21.96
CA ARG A 360 -11.28 3.89 -23.30
C ARG A 360 -11.78 2.46 -23.47
N LEU A 361 -12.90 2.31 -24.17
CA LEU A 361 -13.27 0.99 -24.67
C LEU A 361 -12.20 0.50 -25.65
N GLY A 362 -11.86 -0.78 -25.53
CA GLY A 362 -10.75 -1.43 -26.23
C GLY A 362 -9.43 -1.43 -25.45
N GLU A 363 -9.29 -0.57 -24.43
CA GLU A 363 -8.09 -0.53 -23.59
C GLU A 363 -7.98 -1.80 -22.73
N PRO A 364 -6.87 -2.55 -22.81
CA PRO A 364 -6.64 -3.66 -21.90
C PRO A 364 -6.49 -3.14 -20.47
N PHE A 365 -7.14 -3.80 -19.53
CA PHE A 365 -6.94 -3.51 -18.11
C PHE A 365 -6.70 -4.78 -17.33
N VAL A 366 -5.81 -4.68 -16.34
CA VAL A 366 -5.50 -5.79 -15.44
C VAL A 366 -6.56 -5.82 -14.34
N VAL A 367 -7.13 -6.99 -14.12
CA VAL A 367 -8.05 -7.25 -13.02
C VAL A 367 -7.45 -8.28 -12.08
N ASP A 368 -7.56 -8.01 -10.78
CA ASP A 368 -7.29 -9.00 -9.76
C ASP A 368 -8.52 -9.92 -9.63
N LEU A 369 -8.36 -11.18 -10.02
CA LEU A 369 -9.40 -12.20 -9.97
C LEU A 369 -9.50 -12.86 -8.58
N PHE A 370 -8.79 -12.36 -7.57
CA PHE A 370 -8.78 -12.96 -6.23
C PHE A 370 -10.15 -12.90 -5.52
N GLY A 371 -10.97 -11.89 -5.87
CA GLY A 371 -12.34 -11.77 -5.36
C GLY A 371 -13.39 -12.36 -6.31
N ASP A 372 -14.53 -12.78 -5.76
CA ASP A 372 -15.69 -13.25 -6.54
C ASP A 372 -16.32 -12.15 -7.43
N ALA A 373 -15.95 -10.89 -7.19
CA ALA A 373 -16.40 -9.73 -7.95
C ALA A 373 -15.31 -8.67 -7.99
N PHE A 374 -15.26 -7.92 -9.08
CA PHE A 374 -14.51 -6.69 -9.18
C PHE A 374 -15.40 -5.60 -9.79
N ALA A 375 -15.24 -4.37 -9.30
CA ALA A 375 -15.94 -3.22 -9.85
C ALA A 375 -15.03 -2.56 -10.90
N LEU A 376 -15.51 -2.49 -12.13
CA LEU A 376 -14.91 -1.69 -13.18
C LEU A 376 -15.60 -0.32 -13.19
N THR A 377 -14.82 0.75 -13.12
CA THR A 377 -15.38 2.10 -13.27
C THR A 377 -14.89 2.69 -14.58
N PHE A 378 -15.83 2.92 -15.50
CA PHE A 378 -15.59 3.70 -16.70
C PHE A 378 -15.57 5.16 -16.33
N ILE A 379 -14.46 5.79 -16.65
CA ILE A 379 -14.30 7.22 -16.50
C ILE A 379 -14.34 7.80 -17.89
N THR A 380 -15.46 8.42 -18.22
CA THR A 380 -15.59 9.19 -19.46
C THR A 380 -15.03 10.57 -19.21
N LEU A 381 -14.07 11.00 -20.02
CA LEU A 381 -13.52 12.37 -19.98
C LEU A 381 -14.51 13.45 -20.45
N ARG A 382 -15.72 13.05 -20.88
CA ARG A 382 -16.78 13.99 -21.24
C ARG A 382 -17.51 14.42 -19.96
N PRO A 383 -17.47 15.71 -19.58
CA PRO A 383 -18.10 16.20 -18.34
C PRO A 383 -19.62 15.97 -18.32
N GLU A 384 -20.28 15.79 -19.46
CA GLU A 384 -21.72 15.50 -19.51
C GLU A 384 -22.06 14.02 -19.24
N ILE A 385 -21.09 13.10 -19.34
CA ILE A 385 -21.32 11.67 -19.15
C ILE A 385 -20.89 11.28 -17.73
N SER A 386 -21.88 10.96 -16.91
CA SER A 386 -21.69 10.47 -15.54
C SER A 386 -20.77 9.24 -15.49
N THR A 387 -19.90 9.17 -14.47
CA THR A 387 -19.07 7.99 -14.23
C THR A 387 -19.94 6.74 -14.14
N SER A 388 -19.62 5.75 -14.97
CA SER A 388 -20.39 4.51 -15.04
C SER A 388 -19.68 3.38 -14.33
N LYS A 389 -20.30 2.85 -13.27
CA LYS A 389 -19.81 1.67 -12.54
C LYS A 389 -20.43 0.41 -13.13
N ILE A 390 -19.57 -0.49 -13.63
CA ILE A 390 -19.96 -1.83 -14.06
C ILE A 390 -19.39 -2.83 -13.05
N LEU A 391 -20.28 -3.51 -12.33
CA LEU A 391 -19.87 -4.60 -11.45
C LEU A 391 -19.73 -5.88 -12.28
N LEU A 392 -18.50 -6.37 -12.38
CA LEU A 392 -18.19 -7.62 -13.06
C LEU A 392 -18.04 -8.71 -12.00
N ARG A 393 -18.90 -9.73 -12.06
CA ARG A 393 -18.85 -10.85 -11.12
C ARG A 393 -18.28 -12.08 -11.82
N LEU A 394 -17.16 -12.56 -11.32
CA LEU A 394 -16.59 -13.82 -11.74
C LEU A 394 -17.34 -14.94 -11.04
N ARG A 395 -17.92 -15.86 -11.81
CA ARG A 395 -18.44 -17.11 -11.27
C ARG A 395 -17.55 -18.23 -11.79
N THR A 396 -16.58 -18.61 -10.98
CA THR A 396 -15.75 -19.78 -11.25
C THR A 396 -16.19 -20.92 -10.34
N LYS A 397 -16.25 -22.15 -10.87
CA LYS A 397 -16.49 -23.35 -10.04
C LYS A 397 -15.25 -23.71 -9.19
N SER A 398 -14.09 -23.16 -9.54
CA SER A 398 -12.81 -23.35 -8.86
C SER A 398 -12.07 -22.01 -8.82
N LYS A 399 -11.25 -21.77 -7.80
CA LYS A 399 -10.41 -20.55 -7.75
C LYS A 399 -9.47 -20.53 -8.97
N PRO A 400 -9.35 -19.39 -9.68
CA PRO A 400 -8.45 -19.30 -10.83
C PRO A 400 -7.00 -19.54 -10.40
N VAL A 401 -6.23 -20.22 -11.25
CA VAL A 401 -4.81 -20.54 -10.99
C VAL A 401 -3.95 -19.27 -11.07
N SER A 402 -4.28 -18.37 -11.99
CA SER A 402 -3.68 -17.03 -12.06
C SER A 402 -4.52 -16.02 -11.27
N ARG A 403 -3.83 -15.15 -10.52
CA ARG A 403 -4.47 -14.05 -9.77
C ARG A 403 -4.86 -12.88 -10.65
N ARG A 404 -4.28 -12.75 -11.85
CA ARG A 404 -4.48 -11.60 -12.72
C ARG A 404 -4.88 -12.03 -14.11
N ALA A 405 -5.79 -11.26 -14.71
CA ALA A 405 -6.15 -11.37 -16.12
C ALA A 405 -6.09 -10.00 -16.78
N VAL A 406 -5.71 -9.98 -18.05
CA VAL A 406 -5.86 -8.82 -18.93
C VAL A 406 -7.21 -8.93 -19.60
N VAL A 407 -8.06 -7.93 -19.40
CA VAL A 407 -9.42 -7.90 -19.93
C VAL A 407 -9.54 -6.83 -20.99
N HIS A 408 -10.13 -7.18 -22.13
CA HIS A 408 -10.50 -6.27 -23.21
C HIS A 408 -12.02 -6.15 -23.27
N LEU A 409 -12.53 -4.92 -23.23
CA LEU A 409 -13.95 -4.62 -23.43
C LEU A 409 -14.13 -3.87 -24.74
N GLU A 410 -15.05 -4.32 -25.57
CA GLU A 410 -15.41 -3.65 -26.83
C GLU A 410 -16.87 -3.20 -26.79
N GLU A 411 -17.17 -2.17 -27.59
CA GLU A 411 -18.55 -1.83 -27.92
C GLU A 411 -19.20 -2.99 -28.68
N TYR A 412 -20.44 -3.29 -28.31
CA TYR A 412 -21.23 -4.25 -29.07
C TYR A 412 -21.78 -3.56 -30.33
N PRO A 413 -21.59 -4.12 -31.53
CA PRO A 413 -22.18 -3.54 -32.72
C PRO A 413 -23.70 -3.54 -32.61
N SER A 414 -24.33 -2.37 -32.79
CA SER A 414 -25.77 -2.15 -32.59
C SER A 414 -26.66 -3.08 -33.43
N ALA A 415 -26.16 -3.59 -34.55
CA ALA A 415 -26.85 -4.50 -35.46
C ALA A 415 -27.26 -5.85 -34.85
N TYR A 416 -26.71 -6.23 -33.69
CA TYR A 416 -26.93 -7.54 -33.07
C TYR A 416 -27.76 -7.50 -31.78
N LEU A 417 -28.43 -6.37 -31.49
CA LEU A 417 -29.26 -6.25 -30.29
C LEU A 417 -30.54 -7.09 -30.41
N PRO A 418 -30.85 -7.99 -29.45
CA PRO A 418 -32.12 -8.71 -29.44
C PRO A 418 -33.30 -7.73 -29.33
N LYS A 419 -34.39 -8.00 -30.07
CA LYS A 419 -35.59 -7.16 -30.08
C LYS A 419 -36.15 -6.99 -28.66
N ARG A 420 -36.59 -5.76 -28.37
CA ARG A 420 -36.95 -5.18 -27.05
C ARG A 420 -38.07 -5.90 -26.25
N SER A 421 -38.62 -7.01 -26.74
CA SER A 421 -39.74 -7.72 -26.13
C SER A 421 -39.37 -8.63 -24.95
N ASP A 422 -38.08 -8.85 -24.69
CA ASP A 422 -37.64 -9.71 -23.59
C ASP A 422 -37.36 -8.89 -22.31
N LYS A 423 -38.26 -8.94 -21.33
CA LYS A 423 -38.20 -8.15 -20.08
C LYS A 423 -37.12 -8.62 -19.09
N ARG A 424 -36.28 -9.59 -19.45
CA ARG A 424 -35.21 -10.09 -18.58
C ARG A 424 -33.99 -9.19 -18.66
N ARG A 425 -33.36 -8.92 -17.50
CA ARG A 425 -32.07 -8.22 -17.45
C ARG A 425 -31.08 -8.94 -18.38
N PRO A 426 -30.42 -8.25 -19.32
CA PRO A 426 -29.47 -8.89 -20.20
C PRO A 426 -28.37 -9.51 -19.35
N SER A 427 -28.21 -10.82 -19.47
CA SER A 427 -27.14 -11.54 -18.80
C SER A 427 -26.29 -12.26 -19.83
N TRP A 428 -25.03 -11.88 -19.85
CA TRP A 428 -24.07 -12.37 -20.83
C TRP A 428 -23.19 -13.44 -20.20
N HIS A 429 -22.94 -14.51 -20.94
CA HIS A 429 -22.10 -15.62 -20.53
C HIS A 429 -20.94 -15.73 -21.53
N CYS A 430 -19.72 -15.43 -21.11
CA CYS A 430 -18.51 -15.83 -21.84
C CYS A 430 -17.96 -17.09 -21.17
N ALA A 431 -17.92 -18.21 -21.91
CA ALA A 431 -17.28 -19.43 -21.47
C ALA A 431 -15.81 -19.42 -21.94
N PHE A 432 -14.89 -19.68 -21.02
CA PHE A 432 -13.47 -19.90 -21.27
C PHE A 432 -13.10 -21.35 -20.94
#